data_AF-A0A373LJ90-F1
#
_entry.id   AF-A0A373LJ90-F1
#
_cell.length_a   1.000
_cell.length_b   1.000
_cell.length_c   1.000
_cell.angle_alpha   90.00
_cell.angle_beta   90.00
_cell.angle_gamma   90.00
#
_symmetry.space_group_name_H-M   'P 1'
#
loop_
_entity.id
_entity.type
_entity.pdbx_description
1 polymer ?
#
loop_
_entity_poly.entity_id
_entity_poly.type
_entity_poly.pdbx_seq_one_letter_code
_entity_poly.pdbx_strand_id
1 'polypeptide(L)'
;MKKFLLILLAFTMCFQVNIVGASENTGGEVSIDKIQHGSDYRVITIDKNYTGSIDEIWHWTMNSIESVNVDKDNPKYMSEDGILFSKDKKTILYYPRQKNIGGSYTIPETVEKIAEHAFNNAQLKTIKMEDNITSIGTYAFAGCGVVDITVPKKVKVIAEHAFAGSYIKNIDLNNVNKIKDYAFSECNYLTKINLKNVKDVGKEAFANCGKLKTVKGPKVKNIGKNAFYTAKVKKIYLPNSVKMAERALNTVTKISYTKSFKKIKPYMLYPFTWNDVDTAKGYQVKITISSKKNKKIKKTFVEKTKKSYIPSYGKLDRKMGKFVSKNKIAPKDVKSIFQYRAYRKKGGKTLYTKWSNVVKL
;
A
#
# COMPACT_ATOMS: atom_id res chain seq x y z
N MET A 1 -10.17 -23.87 6.95
CA MET A 1 -8.97 -23.51 7.74
C MET A 1 -7.65 -23.88 7.06
N LYS A 2 -7.46 -25.09 6.51
CA LYS A 2 -6.20 -25.47 5.81
C LYS A 2 -5.85 -24.59 4.59
N LYS A 3 -6.82 -24.20 3.74
CA LYS A 3 -6.59 -23.23 2.63
C LYS A 3 -6.18 -21.83 3.12
N PHE A 4 -6.70 -21.39 4.27
CA PHE A 4 -6.39 -20.06 4.84
C PHE A 4 -5.02 -20.05 5.54
N LEU A 5 -4.63 -21.17 6.15
CA LEU A 5 -3.31 -21.35 6.76
C LEU A 5 -2.21 -21.47 5.69
N LEU A 6 -2.51 -22.10 4.54
CA LEU A 6 -1.59 -22.17 3.40
C LEU A 6 -1.34 -20.80 2.76
N ILE A 7 -2.39 -19.97 2.62
CA ILE A 7 -2.25 -18.58 2.13
C ILE A 7 -1.45 -17.74 3.13
N LEU A 8 -1.65 -17.93 4.44
CA LEU A 8 -0.91 -17.18 5.47
C LEU A 8 0.57 -17.61 5.56
N LEU A 9 0.88 -18.89 5.39
CA LEU A 9 2.24 -19.43 5.31
C LEU A 9 2.93 -19.05 3.99
N ALA A 10 2.21 -19.03 2.87
CA ALA A 10 2.72 -18.48 1.60
C ALA A 10 3.00 -16.97 1.73
N PHE A 11 2.18 -16.23 2.47
CA PHE A 11 2.40 -14.80 2.78
C PHE A 11 3.59 -14.53 3.72
N THR A 12 4.08 -15.51 4.48
CA THR A 12 5.30 -15.35 5.29
C THR A 12 6.53 -15.95 4.60
N MET A 13 6.37 -16.98 3.76
CA MET A 13 7.48 -17.62 3.04
C MET A 13 7.80 -16.96 1.68
N CYS A 14 6.84 -16.35 0.98
CA CYS A 14 7.13 -15.52 -0.20
C CYS A 14 7.85 -14.20 0.13
N PHE A 15 7.91 -13.83 1.42
CA PHE A 15 8.35 -12.50 1.87
C PHE A 15 9.59 -12.53 2.77
N GLN A 16 10.22 -13.69 2.98
CA GLN A 16 11.62 -13.67 3.39
C GLN A 16 12.44 -13.10 2.23
N VAL A 17 13.11 -11.96 2.49
CA VAL A 17 13.98 -11.20 1.58
C VAL A 17 15.26 -11.98 1.19
N ASN A 18 15.22 -13.30 1.28
CA ASN A 18 16.29 -14.16 0.82
C ASN A 18 16.10 -14.38 -0.67
N ILE A 19 17.16 -14.04 -1.42
CA ILE A 19 17.39 -14.48 -2.79
C ILE A 19 16.85 -15.91 -2.89
N VAL A 20 15.78 -16.12 -3.65
CA VAL A 20 15.22 -17.46 -3.78
C VAL A 20 16.22 -18.23 -4.64
N GLY A 21 17.15 -18.90 -3.96
CA GLY A 21 18.11 -19.79 -4.60
C GLY A 21 17.35 -20.87 -5.35
N ALA A 22 17.96 -21.37 -6.43
CA ALA A 22 17.44 -22.55 -7.13
C ALA A 22 17.19 -23.68 -6.11
N SER A 23 16.10 -24.44 -6.29
CA SER A 23 15.81 -25.59 -5.44
C SER A 23 16.94 -26.62 -5.51
N GLU A 24 17.33 -27.18 -4.37
CA GLU A 24 18.34 -28.27 -4.31
C GLU A 24 17.89 -29.50 -5.11
N ASN A 25 16.57 -29.68 -5.33
CA ASN A 25 15.98 -30.74 -6.14
C ASN A 25 15.25 -30.15 -7.36
N THR A 26 16.00 -29.54 -8.28
CA THR A 26 15.44 -28.99 -9.52
C THR A 26 15.48 -30.02 -10.65
N GLY A 27 14.32 -30.36 -11.22
CA GLY A 27 14.22 -31.19 -12.43
C GLY A 27 14.69 -30.46 -13.69
N GLY A 28 15.08 -31.22 -14.72
CA GLY A 28 15.53 -30.65 -16.00
C GLY A 28 14.38 -30.04 -16.81
N GLU A 29 13.71 -30.88 -17.59
CA GLU A 29 12.59 -30.51 -18.45
C GLU A 29 11.31 -31.24 -18.03
N VAL A 30 10.16 -30.56 -18.12
CA VAL A 30 8.86 -31.17 -17.86
C VAL A 30 7.79 -30.61 -18.82
N SER A 31 6.90 -31.48 -19.29
CA SER A 31 5.70 -31.04 -20.00
C SER A 31 4.72 -30.39 -19.02
N ILE A 32 4.05 -29.33 -19.43
CA ILE A 32 3.18 -28.50 -18.58
C ILE A 32 2.05 -29.30 -17.90
N ASP A 33 1.56 -30.36 -18.53
CA ASP A 33 0.53 -31.29 -18.02
C ASP A 33 1.07 -32.31 -17.00
N LYS A 34 2.39 -32.42 -16.86
CA LYS A 34 3.09 -33.35 -15.96
C LYS A 34 3.75 -32.66 -14.76
N ILE A 35 3.53 -31.36 -14.59
CA ILE A 35 4.06 -30.60 -13.45
C ILE A 35 3.46 -31.15 -12.15
N GLN A 36 4.35 -31.55 -11.24
CA GLN A 36 3.95 -32.02 -9.91
C GLN A 36 3.92 -30.85 -8.93
N HIS A 37 2.88 -30.79 -8.09
CA HIS A 37 2.71 -29.73 -7.11
C HIS A 37 3.88 -29.71 -6.11
N GLY A 38 4.54 -28.56 -5.98
CA GLY A 38 5.66 -28.36 -5.06
C GLY A 38 7.03 -28.71 -5.65
N SER A 39 7.09 -29.23 -6.88
CA SER A 39 8.34 -29.49 -7.60
C SER A 39 8.91 -28.20 -8.24
N ASP A 40 10.17 -28.25 -8.64
CA ASP A 40 10.89 -27.17 -9.34
C ASP A 40 11.55 -27.73 -10.60
N TYR A 41 11.62 -26.92 -11.66
CA TYR A 41 12.10 -27.33 -12.99
C TYR A 41 12.85 -26.20 -13.69
N ARG A 42 13.80 -26.54 -14.57
CA ARG A 42 14.52 -25.55 -15.39
C ARG A 42 13.76 -25.19 -16.67
N VAL A 43 13.15 -26.17 -17.32
CA VAL A 43 12.48 -26.00 -18.61
C VAL A 43 11.06 -26.56 -18.54
N ILE A 44 10.09 -25.79 -19.04
CA ILE A 44 8.71 -26.24 -19.22
C ILE A 44 8.39 -26.30 -20.71
N THR A 45 7.79 -27.40 -21.16
CA THR A 45 7.33 -27.54 -22.55
C THR A 45 5.80 -27.54 -22.63
N ILE A 46 5.26 -26.87 -23.65
CA ILE A 46 3.83 -26.84 -23.97
C ILE A 46 3.66 -27.38 -25.39
N ASP A 47 3.04 -28.54 -25.53
CA ASP A 47 2.82 -29.15 -26.84
C ASP A 47 1.67 -28.50 -27.63
N LYS A 48 1.50 -28.88 -28.89
CA LYS A 48 0.44 -28.36 -29.78
C LYS A 48 -1.00 -28.69 -29.30
N ASN A 49 -1.18 -29.72 -28.49
CA ASN A 49 -2.48 -30.20 -28.02
C ASN A 49 -2.91 -29.55 -26.70
N TYR A 50 -1.98 -28.95 -25.97
CA TYR A 50 -2.28 -28.29 -24.71
C TYR A 50 -3.18 -27.06 -24.90
N THR A 51 -4.38 -27.15 -24.34
CA THR A 51 -5.39 -26.09 -24.34
C THR A 51 -5.83 -25.67 -22.93
N GLY A 52 -5.17 -26.17 -21.89
CA GLY A 52 -5.45 -25.85 -20.49
C GLY A 52 -5.16 -24.40 -20.13
N SER A 53 -5.56 -23.98 -18.92
CA SER A 53 -5.16 -22.68 -18.35
C SER A 53 -3.80 -22.77 -17.68
N ILE A 54 -3.07 -21.66 -17.73
CA ILE A 54 -1.77 -21.49 -17.09
C ILE A 54 -1.81 -20.71 -15.78
N ASP A 55 -2.98 -20.21 -15.37
CA ASP A 55 -3.12 -19.24 -14.27
C ASP A 55 -2.71 -19.82 -12.90
N GLU A 56 -2.75 -21.15 -12.75
CA GLU A 56 -2.43 -21.84 -11.48
C GLU A 56 -1.14 -22.66 -11.54
N ILE A 57 -0.37 -22.53 -12.63
CA ILE A 57 0.82 -23.36 -12.86
C ILE A 57 2.05 -22.80 -12.15
N TRP A 58 2.16 -21.48 -12.05
CA TRP A 58 3.35 -20.78 -11.57
C TRP A 58 3.45 -20.77 -10.04
N HIS A 59 3.59 -21.95 -9.45
CA HIS A 59 3.64 -22.12 -8.01
C HIS A 59 4.86 -21.40 -7.40
N TRP A 60 4.74 -20.98 -6.13
CA TRP A 60 5.80 -20.23 -5.44
C TRP A 60 7.08 -21.05 -5.21
N THR A 61 7.01 -22.38 -5.31
CA THR A 61 8.18 -23.28 -5.24
C THR A 61 9.00 -23.33 -6.52
N MET A 62 8.42 -22.98 -7.69
CA MET A 62 9.08 -23.08 -8.98
C MET A 62 10.00 -21.89 -9.24
N ASN A 63 11.18 -21.89 -8.64
CA ASN A 63 12.10 -20.76 -8.67
C ASN A 63 13.18 -20.89 -9.73
N SER A 64 13.38 -22.08 -10.29
CA SER A 64 14.52 -22.38 -11.16
C SER A 64 14.20 -22.31 -12.65
N ILE A 65 12.99 -21.92 -13.04
CA ILE A 65 12.59 -21.89 -14.45
C ILE A 65 13.44 -20.86 -15.21
N GLU A 66 14.10 -21.35 -16.26
CA GLU A 66 14.95 -20.62 -17.20
C GLU A 66 14.23 -20.35 -18.52
N SER A 67 13.37 -21.27 -18.96
CA SER A 67 12.61 -21.15 -20.21
C SER A 67 11.28 -21.89 -20.19
N VAL A 68 10.33 -21.37 -20.94
CA VAL A 68 9.08 -22.04 -21.33
C VAL A 68 9.07 -22.16 -22.85
N ASN A 69 9.12 -23.38 -23.37
CA ASN A 69 9.11 -23.67 -24.80
C ASN A 69 7.70 -24.09 -25.22
N VAL A 70 7.23 -23.57 -26.35
CA VAL A 70 5.89 -23.84 -26.86
C VAL A 70 6.00 -24.34 -28.30
N ASP A 71 5.31 -25.44 -28.60
CA ASP A 71 5.16 -25.93 -29.96
C ASP A 71 4.57 -24.83 -30.86
N LYS A 72 5.18 -24.61 -32.02
CA LYS A 72 4.76 -23.57 -32.98
C LYS A 72 3.30 -23.70 -33.40
N ASP A 73 2.74 -24.92 -33.37
CA ASP A 73 1.37 -25.22 -33.78
C ASP A 73 0.38 -25.13 -32.59
N ASN A 74 0.83 -24.79 -31.38
CA ASN A 74 -0.07 -24.57 -30.25
C ASN A 74 -1.06 -23.42 -30.56
N PRO A 75 -2.38 -23.61 -30.35
CA PRO A 75 -3.39 -22.63 -30.75
C PRO A 75 -3.53 -21.43 -29.78
N LYS A 76 -3.03 -21.53 -28.55
CA LYS A 76 -3.27 -20.53 -27.49
C LYS A 76 -2.04 -19.72 -27.10
N TYR A 77 -0.87 -20.33 -27.19
CA TYR A 77 0.36 -19.81 -26.62
C TYR A 77 1.46 -19.77 -27.66
N MET A 78 2.46 -18.93 -27.41
CA MET A 78 3.73 -18.97 -28.11
C MET A 78 4.87 -18.69 -27.12
N SER A 79 6.06 -19.15 -27.49
CA SER A 79 7.29 -18.78 -26.81
C SER A 79 8.14 -17.91 -27.74
N GLU A 80 8.76 -16.89 -27.18
CA GLU A 80 9.87 -16.18 -27.82
C GLU A 80 11.01 -16.06 -26.82
N ASP A 81 12.17 -16.60 -27.16
CA ASP A 81 13.35 -16.63 -26.29
C ASP A 81 13.03 -17.25 -24.89
N GLY A 82 12.22 -18.30 -24.86
CA GLY A 82 11.82 -18.97 -23.63
C GLY A 82 10.83 -18.18 -22.75
N ILE A 83 10.31 -17.05 -23.22
CA ILE A 83 9.28 -16.24 -22.52
C ILE A 83 7.92 -16.60 -23.09
N LEU A 84 6.94 -16.83 -22.21
CA LEU A 84 5.60 -17.25 -22.60
C LEU A 84 4.69 -16.05 -22.90
N PHE A 85 4.04 -16.09 -24.06
CA PHE A 85 3.05 -15.11 -24.50
C PHE A 85 1.74 -15.77 -24.92
N SER A 86 0.68 -14.96 -25.02
CA SER A 86 -0.50 -15.33 -25.82
C SER A 86 -0.11 -15.53 -27.28
N LYS A 87 -0.85 -16.36 -28.03
CA LYS A 87 -0.54 -16.68 -29.43
C LYS A 87 -0.36 -15.45 -30.33
N ASP A 88 -1.15 -14.41 -30.08
CA ASP A 88 -1.10 -13.12 -30.78
C ASP A 88 0.00 -12.17 -30.28
N LYS A 89 0.80 -12.60 -29.31
CA LYS A 89 1.87 -11.84 -28.64
C LYS A 89 1.41 -10.52 -28.01
N LYS A 90 0.11 -10.38 -27.72
CA LYS A 90 -0.46 -9.19 -27.05
C LYS A 90 -0.34 -9.23 -25.53
N THR A 91 -0.10 -10.40 -24.95
CA THR A 91 0.01 -10.55 -23.51
C THR A 91 1.28 -11.32 -23.18
N ILE A 92 2.13 -10.76 -22.32
CA ILE A 92 3.16 -11.56 -21.65
C ILE A 92 2.51 -12.30 -20.49
N LEU A 93 2.63 -13.61 -20.52
CA LEU A 93 1.96 -14.52 -19.61
C LEU A 93 2.89 -14.97 -18.49
N TYR A 94 4.16 -15.25 -18.83
CA TYR A 94 5.15 -15.66 -17.84
C TYR A 94 6.57 -15.36 -18.32
N TYR A 95 7.33 -14.71 -17.46
CA TYR A 95 8.76 -14.45 -17.59
C TYR A 95 9.52 -15.36 -16.61
N PRO A 96 10.38 -16.27 -17.09
CA PRO A 96 11.10 -17.20 -16.23
C PRO A 96 11.97 -16.51 -15.17
N ARG A 97 11.89 -16.97 -13.92
CA ARG A 97 12.54 -16.32 -12.76
C ARG A 97 14.07 -16.28 -12.86
N GLN A 98 14.67 -17.29 -13.49
CA GLN A 98 16.12 -17.37 -13.71
C GLN A 98 16.58 -16.74 -15.04
N LYS A 99 15.66 -16.22 -15.86
CA LYS A 99 16.04 -15.61 -17.15
C LYS A 99 16.63 -14.21 -16.96
N ASN A 100 17.85 -13.99 -17.46
CA ASN A 100 18.56 -12.70 -17.44
C ASN A 100 18.72 -12.09 -16.03
N ILE A 101 19.13 -12.89 -15.04
CA ILE A 101 19.36 -12.42 -13.66
C ILE A 101 20.30 -11.20 -13.63
N GLY A 102 19.89 -10.15 -12.95
CA GLY A 102 20.61 -8.87 -12.87
C GLY A 102 20.60 -8.05 -14.16
N GLY A 103 20.02 -8.57 -15.23
CA GLY A 103 20.00 -8.00 -16.57
C GLY A 103 18.82 -7.05 -16.82
N SER A 104 18.50 -6.91 -18.10
CA SER A 104 17.48 -6.00 -18.62
C SER A 104 16.55 -6.72 -19.60
N TYR A 105 15.28 -6.31 -19.65
CA TYR A 105 14.35 -6.80 -20.65
C TYR A 105 13.53 -5.64 -21.25
N THR A 106 13.37 -5.66 -22.57
CA THR A 106 12.46 -4.73 -23.28
C THR A 106 11.24 -5.50 -23.72
N ILE A 107 10.07 -5.10 -23.21
CA ILE A 107 8.82 -5.72 -23.61
C ILE A 107 8.50 -5.33 -25.06
N PRO A 108 8.18 -6.30 -25.95
CA PRO A 108 7.87 -6.01 -27.35
C PRO A 108 6.69 -5.04 -27.53
N GLU A 109 6.74 -4.21 -28.57
CA GLU A 109 5.68 -3.24 -28.93
C GLU A 109 4.33 -3.87 -29.32
N THR A 110 4.27 -5.19 -29.48
CA THR A 110 3.01 -5.92 -29.68
C THR A 110 2.23 -6.11 -28.38
N VAL A 111 2.89 -6.03 -27.22
CA VAL A 111 2.32 -6.39 -25.92
C VAL A 111 1.43 -5.28 -25.37
N GLU A 112 0.14 -5.54 -25.27
CA GLU A 112 -0.86 -4.64 -24.70
C GLU A 112 -1.12 -4.92 -23.20
N LYS A 113 -0.75 -6.10 -22.67
CA LYS A 113 -1.08 -6.52 -21.31
C LYS A 113 0.06 -7.28 -20.63
N ILE A 114 0.27 -7.01 -19.35
CA ILE A 114 1.10 -7.82 -18.45
C ILE A 114 0.17 -8.67 -17.59
N ALA A 115 0.21 -9.99 -17.74
CA ALA A 115 -0.68 -10.89 -17.03
C ALA A 115 -0.40 -10.92 -15.51
N GLU A 116 -1.32 -11.56 -14.80
CA GLU A 116 -1.11 -11.90 -13.39
C GLU A 116 0.12 -12.80 -13.22
N HIS A 117 0.93 -12.53 -12.19
CA HIS A 117 2.21 -13.19 -11.92
C HIS A 117 3.29 -13.14 -13.02
N ALA A 118 3.10 -12.41 -14.13
CA ALA A 118 3.96 -12.52 -15.31
C ALA A 118 5.47 -12.31 -15.05
N PHE A 119 5.87 -11.39 -14.18
CA PHE A 119 7.26 -11.16 -13.74
C PHE A 119 7.46 -11.42 -12.25
N ASN A 120 6.60 -12.25 -11.63
CA ASN A 120 6.70 -12.54 -10.21
C ASN A 120 8.06 -13.22 -9.89
N ASN A 121 8.80 -12.63 -8.95
CA ASN A 121 10.15 -13.01 -8.55
C ASN A 121 11.21 -12.98 -9.67
N ALA A 122 10.92 -12.34 -10.81
CA ALA A 122 11.92 -12.15 -11.86
C ALA A 122 13.08 -11.29 -11.34
N GLN A 123 14.31 -11.78 -11.48
CA GLN A 123 15.52 -11.13 -10.96
C GLN A 123 16.12 -10.08 -11.91
N LEU A 124 15.28 -9.46 -12.74
CA LEU A 124 15.69 -8.38 -13.65
C LEU A 124 16.02 -7.10 -12.88
N LYS A 125 17.06 -6.37 -13.31
CA LYS A 125 17.39 -5.05 -12.75
C LYS A 125 16.58 -3.93 -13.41
N THR A 126 16.28 -4.08 -14.69
CA THR A 126 15.56 -3.08 -15.51
C THR A 126 14.54 -3.73 -16.44
N ILE A 127 13.40 -3.06 -16.62
CA ILE A 127 12.35 -3.46 -17.57
C ILE A 127 11.91 -2.21 -18.32
N LYS A 128 12.00 -2.25 -19.66
CA LYS A 128 11.48 -1.20 -20.54
C LYS A 128 10.09 -1.59 -21.02
N MET A 129 9.13 -0.70 -20.80
CA MET A 129 7.73 -0.87 -21.17
C MET A 129 7.31 0.29 -22.07
N GLU A 130 6.61 -0.04 -23.15
CA GLU A 130 6.10 0.94 -24.12
C GLU A 130 4.67 1.40 -23.75
N ASP A 131 4.23 2.50 -24.36
CA ASP A 131 2.95 3.16 -24.04
C ASP A 131 1.70 2.41 -24.55
N ASN A 132 1.89 1.35 -25.33
CA ASN A 132 0.84 0.46 -25.81
C ASN A 132 0.22 -0.38 -24.67
N ILE A 133 0.97 -0.65 -23.59
CA ILE A 133 0.50 -1.45 -22.45
C ILE A 133 -0.64 -0.74 -21.72
N THR A 134 -1.77 -1.45 -21.61
CA THR A 134 -3.04 -0.96 -21.04
C THR A 134 -3.29 -1.46 -19.61
N SER A 135 -2.71 -2.60 -19.23
CA SER A 135 -2.93 -3.20 -17.91
C SER A 135 -1.71 -3.94 -17.36
N ILE A 136 -1.54 -3.85 -16.04
CA ILE A 136 -0.61 -4.63 -15.24
C ILE A 136 -1.42 -5.47 -14.26
N GLY A 137 -1.29 -6.80 -14.34
CA GLY A 137 -2.05 -7.76 -13.55
C GLY A 137 -1.70 -7.81 -12.06
N THR A 138 -2.50 -8.56 -11.32
CA THR A 138 -2.26 -8.89 -9.90
C THR A 138 -0.91 -9.60 -9.76
N TYR A 139 -0.12 -9.26 -8.74
CA TYR A 139 1.22 -9.84 -8.51
C TYR A 139 2.22 -9.74 -9.68
N ALA A 140 1.93 -9.00 -10.75
CA ALA A 140 2.70 -9.03 -11.99
C ALA A 140 4.20 -8.79 -11.80
N PHE A 141 4.60 -7.91 -10.90
CA PHE A 141 5.99 -7.62 -10.53
C PHE A 141 6.26 -7.87 -9.04
N ALA A 142 5.47 -8.71 -8.38
CA ALA A 142 5.69 -9.04 -6.98
C ALA A 142 7.04 -9.74 -6.80
N GLY A 143 7.86 -9.30 -5.85
CA GLY A 143 9.22 -9.81 -5.60
C GLY A 143 10.23 -9.57 -6.74
N CYS A 144 9.87 -8.79 -7.77
CA CYS A 144 10.76 -8.51 -8.89
C CYS A 144 11.96 -7.64 -8.46
N GLY A 145 13.14 -7.96 -8.99
CA GLY A 145 14.41 -7.27 -8.73
C GLY A 145 14.53 -5.86 -9.32
N VAL A 146 13.51 -5.39 -10.04
CA VAL A 146 13.55 -4.11 -10.75
C VAL A 146 13.70 -2.94 -9.79
N VAL A 147 14.66 -2.06 -10.09
CA VAL A 147 15.02 -0.94 -9.21
C VAL A 147 14.28 0.34 -9.59
N ASP A 148 14.11 0.58 -10.89
CA ASP A 148 13.44 1.74 -11.44
C ASP A 148 12.45 1.29 -12.52
N ILE A 149 11.22 1.79 -12.44
CA ILE A 149 10.17 1.43 -13.40
C ILE A 149 9.29 2.63 -13.73
N THR A 150 8.95 2.78 -15.01
CA THR A 150 8.00 3.80 -15.48
C THR A 150 6.69 3.11 -15.83
N VAL A 151 5.58 3.55 -15.23
CA VAL A 151 4.27 2.99 -15.55
C VAL A 151 3.77 3.56 -16.89
N PRO A 152 3.38 2.71 -17.86
CA PRO A 152 2.94 3.15 -19.19
C PRO A 152 1.76 4.12 -19.16
N LYS A 153 1.67 5.03 -20.16
CA LYS A 153 0.66 6.12 -20.16
C LYS A 153 -0.79 5.64 -20.08
N LYS A 154 -1.10 4.49 -20.66
CA LYS A 154 -2.47 3.94 -20.68
C LYS A 154 -2.85 3.23 -19.38
N VAL A 155 -1.88 2.84 -18.54
CA VAL A 155 -2.16 2.18 -17.25
C VAL A 155 -2.66 3.20 -16.22
N LYS A 156 -3.93 3.06 -15.83
CA LYS A 156 -4.59 3.97 -14.86
C LYS A 156 -4.68 3.43 -13.44
N VAL A 157 -4.54 2.12 -13.28
CA VAL A 157 -4.72 1.43 -12.00
C VAL A 157 -3.52 0.52 -11.76
N ILE A 158 -2.95 0.60 -10.57
CA ILE A 158 -2.01 -0.43 -10.09
C ILE A 158 -2.83 -1.50 -9.39
N ALA A 159 -2.74 -2.74 -9.91
CA ALA A 159 -3.51 -3.88 -9.42
C ALA A 159 -3.08 -4.31 -8.00
N GLU A 160 -3.86 -5.22 -7.44
CA GLU A 160 -3.61 -5.76 -6.11
C GLU A 160 -2.27 -6.52 -6.12
N HIS A 161 -1.43 -6.30 -5.10
CA HIS A 161 -0.09 -6.88 -5.01
C HIS A 161 0.86 -6.65 -6.20
N ALA A 162 0.53 -5.81 -7.18
CA ALA A 162 1.26 -5.74 -8.46
C ALA A 162 2.78 -5.54 -8.31
N PHE A 163 3.23 -4.83 -7.28
CA PHE A 163 4.64 -4.57 -6.97
C PHE A 163 5.03 -5.01 -5.56
N ALA A 164 4.24 -5.87 -4.90
CA ALA A 164 4.49 -6.29 -3.53
C ALA A 164 5.88 -6.94 -3.38
N GLY A 165 6.68 -6.52 -2.40
CA GLY A 165 8.03 -7.06 -2.16
C GLY A 165 9.07 -6.69 -3.24
N SER A 166 8.72 -5.89 -4.25
CA SER A 166 9.67 -5.51 -5.31
C SER A 166 10.80 -4.62 -4.79
N TYR A 167 11.92 -4.62 -5.52
CA TYR A 167 13.15 -3.89 -5.18
C TYR A 167 13.11 -2.41 -5.61
N ILE A 168 11.94 -1.93 -6.01
CA ILE A 168 11.73 -0.59 -6.57
C ILE A 168 12.19 0.49 -5.58
N LYS A 169 13.08 1.34 -6.06
CA LYS A 169 13.53 2.58 -5.40
C LYS A 169 12.77 3.79 -5.93
N ASN A 170 12.51 3.84 -7.24
CA ASN A 170 11.72 4.90 -7.88
C ASN A 170 10.70 4.31 -8.84
N ILE A 171 9.49 4.88 -8.81
CA ILE A 171 8.43 4.58 -9.76
C ILE A 171 7.73 5.87 -10.18
N ASP A 172 7.52 6.03 -11.49
CA ASP A 172 6.67 7.10 -12.01
C ASP A 172 5.21 6.63 -12.11
N LEU A 173 4.33 7.33 -11.38
CA LEU A 173 2.89 7.09 -11.32
C LEU A 173 2.07 8.25 -11.91
N ASN A 174 2.67 9.08 -12.78
CA ASN A 174 2.03 10.27 -13.34
C ASN A 174 0.67 9.98 -14.00
N ASN A 175 0.46 8.79 -14.55
CA ASN A 175 -0.78 8.42 -15.25
C ASN A 175 -1.79 7.64 -14.38
N VAL A 176 -1.40 7.27 -13.15
CA VAL A 176 -2.17 6.42 -12.26
C VAL A 176 -3.16 7.25 -11.44
N ASN A 177 -4.41 6.78 -11.40
CA ASN A 177 -5.48 7.39 -10.61
C ASN A 177 -5.92 6.54 -9.40
N LYS A 178 -5.56 5.25 -9.36
CA LYS A 178 -5.94 4.33 -8.27
C LYS A 178 -4.83 3.31 -8.01
N ILE A 179 -4.57 3.08 -6.73
CA ILE A 179 -3.67 2.04 -6.23
C ILE A 179 -4.53 1.07 -5.41
N LYS A 180 -4.58 -0.20 -5.83
CA LYS A 180 -5.34 -1.24 -5.12
C LYS A 180 -4.63 -1.71 -3.86
N ASP A 181 -5.28 -2.64 -3.16
CA ASP A 181 -4.81 -3.18 -1.90
C ASP A 181 -3.44 -3.84 -2.09
N TYR A 182 -2.57 -3.71 -1.09
CA TYR A 182 -1.22 -4.31 -1.06
C TYR A 182 -0.28 -4.02 -2.25
N ALA A 183 -0.65 -3.10 -3.15
CA ALA A 183 0.02 -2.91 -4.44
C ALA A 183 1.54 -2.71 -4.33
N PHE A 184 2.03 -2.05 -3.28
CA PHE A 184 3.45 -1.81 -2.98
C PHE A 184 3.81 -2.30 -1.58
N SER A 185 3.06 -3.24 -1.00
CA SER A 185 3.41 -3.77 0.33
C SER A 185 4.82 -4.33 0.29
N GLU A 186 5.63 -4.06 1.30
CA GLU A 186 6.99 -4.58 1.45
C GLU A 186 7.99 -4.12 0.39
N CYS A 187 7.70 -3.05 -0.35
CA CYS A 187 8.71 -2.32 -1.13
C CYS A 187 9.72 -1.63 -0.19
N ASN A 188 10.63 -2.41 0.37
CA ASN A 188 11.57 -2.00 1.42
C ASN A 188 12.66 -1.03 0.93
N TYR A 189 12.81 -0.87 -0.38
CA TYR A 189 13.78 0.04 -1.00
C TYR A 189 13.16 1.37 -1.44
N LEU A 190 11.82 1.47 -1.47
CA LEU A 190 11.11 2.68 -1.87
C LEU A 190 11.29 3.78 -0.84
N THR A 191 11.90 4.91 -1.25
CA THR A 191 12.24 6.01 -0.32
C THR A 191 11.27 7.19 -0.38
N LYS A 192 10.66 7.41 -1.54
CA LYS A 192 9.73 8.50 -1.84
C LYS A 192 8.70 8.01 -2.84
N ILE A 193 7.50 8.59 -2.80
CA ILE A 193 6.49 8.34 -3.83
C ILE A 193 5.67 9.58 -4.15
N ASN A 194 5.40 9.78 -5.44
CA ASN A 194 4.59 10.86 -5.96
C ASN A 194 3.23 10.32 -6.43
N LEU A 195 2.18 10.66 -5.70
CA LEU A 195 0.79 10.27 -5.93
C LEU A 195 -0.01 11.44 -6.54
N LYS A 196 0.62 12.20 -7.46
CA LYS A 196 0.10 13.47 -8.01
C LYS A 196 -1.34 13.37 -8.50
N ASN A 197 -1.67 12.29 -9.22
CA ASN A 197 -2.97 12.07 -9.84
C ASN A 197 -3.81 10.97 -9.18
N VAL A 198 -3.26 10.29 -8.17
CA VAL A 198 -3.94 9.22 -7.45
C VAL A 198 -5.07 9.79 -6.58
N LYS A 199 -6.26 9.21 -6.72
CA LYS A 199 -7.47 9.54 -5.97
C LYS A 199 -7.68 8.55 -4.82
N ASP A 200 -7.36 7.28 -5.03
CA ASP A 200 -7.66 6.20 -4.08
C ASP A 200 -6.42 5.35 -3.83
N VAL A 201 -6.11 5.14 -2.55
CA VAL A 201 -5.04 4.25 -2.08
C VAL A 201 -5.68 3.13 -1.26
N GLY A 202 -5.47 1.89 -1.68
CA GLY A 202 -6.06 0.68 -1.08
C GLY A 202 -5.55 0.34 0.33
N LYS A 203 -6.15 -0.70 0.90
CA LYS A 203 -5.73 -1.30 2.17
C LYS A 203 -4.28 -1.79 2.05
N GLU A 204 -3.46 -1.46 3.04
CA GLU A 204 -2.07 -1.97 3.16
C GLU A 204 -1.20 -1.72 1.91
N ALA A 205 -1.60 -0.78 1.05
CA ALA A 205 -0.94 -0.54 -0.24
C ALA A 205 0.54 -0.20 -0.13
N PHE A 206 0.97 0.39 0.99
CA PHE A 206 2.37 0.67 1.33
C PHE A 206 2.72 0.12 2.72
N ALA A 207 2.08 -0.97 3.14
CA ALA A 207 2.46 -1.64 4.36
C ALA A 207 3.92 -2.08 4.26
N ASN A 208 4.67 -1.95 5.35
CA ASN A 208 6.04 -2.42 5.50
C ASN A 208 7.04 -1.78 4.52
N CYS A 209 6.74 -0.65 3.87
CA CYS A 209 7.74 0.13 3.13
C CYS A 209 8.67 0.90 4.09
N GLY A 210 9.55 0.21 4.80
CA GLY A 210 10.30 0.76 5.94
C GLY A 210 11.22 1.94 5.62
N LYS A 211 11.65 2.09 4.36
CA LYS A 211 12.47 3.23 3.90
C LYS A 211 11.66 4.41 3.35
N LEU A 212 10.33 4.29 3.24
CA LEU A 212 9.48 5.32 2.65
C LEU A 212 9.36 6.53 3.59
N LYS A 213 10.06 7.62 3.26
CA LYS A 213 10.14 8.82 4.10
C LYS A 213 9.12 9.90 3.72
N THR A 214 8.80 10.00 2.42
CA THR A 214 7.99 11.10 1.89
C THR A 214 6.95 10.62 0.88
N VAL A 215 5.70 11.05 1.08
CA VAL A 215 4.58 10.77 0.16
C VAL A 215 3.92 12.09 -0.25
N LYS A 216 3.76 12.34 -1.55
CA LYS A 216 3.07 13.54 -2.06
C LYS A 216 1.78 13.16 -2.78
N GLY A 217 0.61 13.42 -2.20
CA GLY A 217 -0.69 13.06 -2.76
C GLY A 217 -1.71 14.20 -2.73
N PRO A 218 -1.53 15.27 -3.53
CA PRO A 218 -2.38 16.46 -3.48
C PRO A 218 -3.83 16.21 -3.91
N LYS A 219 -4.11 15.14 -4.67
CA LYS A 219 -5.44 14.78 -5.17
C LYS A 219 -6.06 13.56 -4.47
N VAL A 220 -5.38 12.97 -3.48
CA VAL A 220 -5.85 11.77 -2.79
C VAL A 220 -7.14 12.07 -2.02
N LYS A 221 -8.18 11.31 -2.33
CA LYS A 221 -9.51 11.39 -1.71
C LYS A 221 -9.69 10.37 -0.62
N ASN A 222 -9.23 9.12 -0.82
CA ASN A 222 -9.39 8.04 0.13
C ASN A 222 -8.05 7.31 0.37
N ILE A 223 -7.78 6.98 1.64
CA ILE A 223 -6.65 6.14 2.05
C ILE A 223 -7.21 4.97 2.88
N GLY A 224 -6.94 3.75 2.42
CA GLY A 224 -7.41 2.50 2.99
C GLY A 224 -6.79 2.14 4.33
N LYS A 225 -7.31 1.08 4.95
CA LYS A 225 -6.87 0.61 6.27
C LYS A 225 -5.39 0.24 6.23
N ASN A 226 -4.64 0.65 7.26
CA ASN A 226 -3.20 0.39 7.40
C ASN A 226 -2.30 0.85 6.23
N ALA A 227 -2.79 1.61 5.24
CA ALA A 227 -2.10 1.85 3.97
C ALA A 227 -0.64 2.30 4.10
N PHE A 228 -0.33 3.18 5.07
CA PHE A 228 1.03 3.63 5.38
C PHE A 228 1.42 3.38 6.84
N TYR A 229 0.69 2.52 7.56
CA TYR A 229 0.83 2.39 9.02
C TYR A 229 2.20 1.88 9.44
N THR A 230 2.68 0.81 8.81
CA THR A 230 3.98 0.21 9.15
C THR A 230 5.13 0.84 8.36
N ALA A 231 4.85 1.56 7.27
CA ALA A 231 5.85 2.38 6.57
C ALA A 231 6.39 3.53 7.43
N LYS A 232 5.63 3.98 8.44
CA LYS A 232 6.06 5.05 9.38
C LYS A 232 6.59 6.29 8.66
N VAL A 233 5.90 6.67 7.57
CA VAL A 233 6.30 7.79 6.70
C VAL A 233 6.52 9.04 7.54
N LYS A 234 7.68 9.69 7.41
CA LYS A 234 8.01 10.89 8.21
C LYS A 234 7.08 12.06 7.88
N LYS A 235 6.82 12.28 6.59
CA LYS A 235 6.01 13.39 6.11
C LYS A 235 5.15 13.01 4.92
N ILE A 236 3.87 13.36 4.98
CA ILE A 236 2.91 13.15 3.89
C ILE A 236 2.21 14.45 3.53
N TYR A 237 2.02 14.70 2.24
CA TYR A 237 1.35 15.90 1.71
C TYR A 237 -0.03 15.51 1.17
N LEU A 238 -1.11 16.00 1.79
CA LEU A 238 -2.49 15.59 1.48
C LEU A 238 -3.43 16.79 1.34
N PRO A 239 -4.54 16.65 0.58
CA PRO A 239 -5.60 17.64 0.64
C PRO A 239 -6.34 17.57 1.97
N ASN A 240 -6.91 18.70 2.39
CA ASN A 240 -7.71 18.76 3.61
C ASN A 240 -9.01 17.93 3.55
N SER A 241 -9.44 17.51 2.36
CA SER A 241 -10.66 16.72 2.13
C SER A 241 -10.43 15.22 2.19
N VAL A 242 -9.18 14.78 2.38
CA VAL A 242 -8.85 13.34 2.39
C VAL A 242 -9.62 12.61 3.49
N LYS A 243 -10.21 11.48 3.12
CA LYS A 243 -10.80 10.50 4.05
C LYS A 243 -9.76 9.41 4.29
N MET A 244 -9.55 9.09 5.55
CA MET A 244 -8.61 8.06 5.97
C MET A 244 -9.38 6.98 6.72
N ALA A 245 -9.09 5.72 6.43
CA ALA A 245 -9.63 4.59 7.17
C ALA A 245 -8.83 4.36 8.47
N GLU A 246 -9.24 3.33 9.22
CA GLU A 246 -8.55 2.88 10.43
C GLU A 246 -7.05 2.69 10.18
N ARG A 247 -6.20 3.30 11.02
CA ARG A 247 -4.73 3.18 10.94
C ARG A 247 -4.15 3.53 9.58
N ALA A 248 -4.80 4.35 8.75
CA ALA A 248 -4.27 4.73 7.45
C ALA A 248 -2.82 5.25 7.51
N LEU A 249 -2.46 5.98 8.57
CA LEU A 249 -1.12 6.50 8.85
C LEU A 249 -0.64 6.06 10.24
N ASN A 250 0.68 5.94 10.40
CA ASN A 250 1.29 5.78 11.72
C ASN A 250 1.16 7.06 12.55
N THR A 251 1.11 6.98 13.88
CA THR A 251 1.04 8.16 14.76
C THR A 251 2.25 9.08 14.65
N VAL A 252 3.42 8.59 14.23
CA VAL A 252 4.63 9.40 14.01
C VAL A 252 4.59 10.24 12.73
N THR A 253 3.65 9.96 11.82
CA THR A 253 3.58 10.63 10.52
C THR A 253 3.08 12.07 10.67
N LYS A 254 3.81 13.03 10.08
CA LYS A 254 3.41 14.44 9.99
C LYS A 254 2.64 14.69 8.69
N ILE A 255 1.47 15.33 8.79
CA ILE A 255 0.65 15.69 7.64
C ILE A 255 0.84 17.16 7.30
N SER A 256 1.32 17.42 6.08
CA SER A 256 1.33 18.74 5.47
C SER A 256 0.11 18.88 4.56
N TYR A 257 -0.84 19.74 4.95
CA TYR A 257 -2.05 19.93 4.16
C TYR A 257 -1.82 20.95 3.05
N THR A 258 -2.45 20.75 1.89
CA THR A 258 -2.36 21.69 0.75
C THR A 258 -3.02 23.05 1.00
N LYS A 259 -3.77 23.22 2.10
CA LYS A 259 -4.41 24.50 2.47
C LYS A 259 -3.52 25.32 3.41
N SER A 260 -3.72 26.64 3.38
CA SER A 260 -3.12 27.53 4.36
C SER A 260 -3.52 27.14 5.79
N PHE A 261 -2.61 27.33 6.74
CA PHE A 261 -2.73 26.84 8.12
C PHE A 261 -4.10 27.16 8.77
N LYS A 262 -4.59 28.39 8.64
CA LYS A 262 -5.89 28.82 9.20
C LYS A 262 -7.09 28.05 8.64
N LYS A 263 -6.97 27.53 7.41
CA LYS A 263 -8.04 26.82 6.70
C LYS A 263 -7.99 25.30 6.92
N ILE A 264 -6.95 24.77 7.56
CA ILE A 264 -6.81 23.34 7.84
C ILE A 264 -7.89 22.89 8.83
N LYS A 265 -8.54 21.76 8.55
CA LYS A 265 -9.40 20.99 9.46
C LYS A 265 -8.67 19.66 9.72
N PRO A 266 -7.99 19.51 10.86
CA PRO A 266 -7.07 18.40 11.04
C PRO A 266 -7.81 17.07 11.26
N TYR A 267 -7.25 15.99 10.73
CA TYR A 267 -7.82 14.64 10.77
C TYR A 267 -7.52 13.92 12.08
N MET A 268 -8.56 13.33 12.68
CA MET A 268 -8.45 12.54 13.91
C MET A 268 -8.33 11.06 13.56
N LEU A 269 -7.28 10.39 14.04
CA LEU A 269 -7.01 8.98 13.73
C LEU A 269 -7.95 8.04 14.48
N TYR A 270 -7.98 8.19 15.79
CA TYR A 270 -8.80 7.45 16.74
C TYR A 270 -9.30 8.42 17.80
N PRO A 271 -10.28 8.01 18.64
CA PRO A 271 -10.52 8.70 19.89
C PRO A 271 -9.20 9.04 20.54
N PHE A 272 -8.96 10.34 20.68
CA PHE A 272 -7.86 10.89 21.44
C PHE A 272 -6.43 10.77 20.89
N THR A 273 -6.24 10.39 19.63
CA THR A 273 -4.94 10.45 18.94
C THR A 273 -5.07 11.07 17.55
N TRP A 274 -4.05 11.79 17.12
CA TRP A 274 -3.99 12.38 15.78
C TRP A 274 -2.56 12.43 15.25
N ASN A 275 -2.45 12.50 13.93
CA ASN A 275 -1.19 12.82 13.28
C ASN A 275 -0.83 14.30 13.47
N ASP A 276 0.47 14.55 13.54
CA ASP A 276 0.95 15.91 13.67
C ASP A 276 0.64 16.76 12.44
N VAL A 277 0.08 17.95 12.65
CA VAL A 277 -0.03 18.95 11.57
C VAL A 277 1.34 19.56 11.36
N ASP A 278 1.88 19.47 10.15
CA ASP A 278 3.18 20.03 9.80
C ASP A 278 3.26 21.51 10.21
N THR A 279 4.40 21.92 10.78
CA THR A 279 4.66 23.25 11.37
C THR A 279 3.89 23.62 12.64
N ALA A 280 3.05 22.74 13.19
CA ALA A 280 2.38 23.02 14.46
C ALA A 280 3.39 23.09 15.63
N LYS A 281 3.15 24.01 16.57
CA LYS A 281 3.89 24.10 17.85
C LYS A 281 3.20 23.34 18.99
N GLY A 282 1.95 22.95 18.79
CA GLY A 282 1.13 22.21 19.75
C GLY A 282 -0.33 22.24 19.35
N TYR A 283 -1.18 21.77 20.26
CA TYR A 283 -2.61 21.64 20.05
C TYR A 283 -3.41 22.30 21.16
N GLN A 284 -4.64 22.69 20.81
CA GLN A 284 -5.68 22.99 21.76
C GLN A 284 -6.75 21.91 21.62
N VAL A 285 -7.07 21.26 22.74
CA VAL A 285 -8.14 20.27 22.82
C VAL A 285 -9.37 20.91 23.45
N LYS A 286 -10.54 20.44 23.03
CA LYS A 286 -11.84 20.86 23.53
C LYS A 286 -12.67 19.62 23.80
N ILE A 287 -13.06 19.44 25.06
CA ILE A 287 -13.90 18.33 25.50
C ILE A 287 -15.14 18.88 26.15
N THR A 288 -16.31 18.42 25.71
CA THR A 288 -17.58 18.79 26.33
C THR A 288 -18.19 17.56 26.96
N ILE A 289 -18.44 17.61 28.26
CA ILE A 289 -19.12 16.55 29.02
C ILE A 289 -20.56 17.00 29.26
N SER A 290 -21.50 16.08 29.12
CA SER A 290 -22.92 16.30 29.40
C SER A 290 -23.58 15.05 29.97
N SER A 291 -24.70 15.24 30.68
CA SER A 291 -25.53 14.13 31.17
C SER A 291 -26.57 13.71 30.11
N LYS A 292 -26.73 12.39 29.91
CA LYS A 292 -27.81 11.81 29.10
C LYS A 292 -29.19 12.12 29.68
N LYS A 293 -29.31 12.12 31.02
CA LYS A 293 -30.57 12.29 31.76
C LYS A 293 -30.97 13.74 31.91
N ASN A 294 -30.01 14.64 32.10
CA ASN A 294 -30.28 16.06 32.25
C ASN A 294 -29.41 16.88 31.30
N LYS A 295 -30.01 17.30 30.17
CA LYS A 295 -29.33 18.07 29.13
C LYS A 295 -28.82 19.44 29.61
N LYS A 296 -29.33 19.98 30.73
CA LYS A 296 -28.84 21.23 31.34
C LYS A 296 -27.46 21.04 32.00
N ILE A 297 -27.14 19.83 32.44
CA ILE A 297 -25.82 19.51 33.01
C ILE A 297 -24.83 19.29 31.86
N LYS A 298 -24.08 20.34 31.53
CA LYS A 298 -23.07 20.33 30.47
C LYS A 298 -21.91 21.28 30.80
N LYS A 299 -20.69 20.86 30.53
CA LYS A 299 -19.49 21.71 30.68
C LYS A 299 -18.47 21.44 29.59
N THR A 300 -17.90 22.51 29.05
CA THR A 300 -16.80 22.43 28.07
C THR A 300 -15.48 22.80 28.74
N PHE A 301 -14.47 21.98 28.50
CA PHE A 301 -13.10 22.16 28.95
C PHE A 301 -12.20 22.39 27.72
N VAL A 302 -11.26 23.33 27.84
CA VAL A 302 -10.32 23.66 26.78
C VAL A 302 -8.92 23.74 27.36
N GLU A 303 -7.98 22.99 26.79
CA GLU A 303 -6.60 22.91 27.30
C GLU A 303 -5.60 22.91 26.14
N LYS A 304 -4.39 23.42 26.40
CA LYS A 304 -3.27 23.37 25.46
C LYS A 304 -2.34 22.22 25.78
N THR A 305 -1.65 21.74 24.75
CA THR A 305 -0.68 20.64 24.85
C THR A 305 0.39 20.76 23.76
N LYS A 306 1.51 20.08 23.96
CA LYS A 306 2.51 19.85 22.89
C LYS A 306 2.36 18.46 22.25
N LYS A 307 1.71 17.51 22.93
CA LYS A 307 1.63 16.11 22.52
C LYS A 307 0.36 15.84 21.70
N SER A 308 0.46 14.92 20.74
CA SER A 308 -0.62 14.53 19.83
C SER A 308 -1.49 13.36 20.34
N TYR A 309 -1.47 13.08 21.65
CA TYR A 309 -2.20 11.98 22.29
C TYR A 309 -2.62 12.27 23.75
N ILE A 310 -3.75 11.71 24.20
CA ILE A 310 -4.45 12.08 25.46
C ILE A 310 -3.97 11.50 26.80
N PRO A 311 -3.30 10.36 26.88
CA PRO A 311 -2.72 9.91 28.15
C PRO A 311 -1.79 10.94 28.85
N SER A 312 -1.40 12.02 28.17
CA SER A 312 -0.65 13.15 28.73
C SER A 312 -1.47 14.29 29.38
N TYR A 313 -2.81 14.22 29.44
CA TYR A 313 -3.66 15.29 30.01
C TYR A 313 -4.25 14.94 31.39
N GLY A 314 -3.45 14.41 32.31
CA GLY A 314 -3.92 14.12 33.68
C GLY A 314 -4.62 15.30 34.38
N LYS A 315 -4.29 16.55 34.01
CA LYS A 315 -5.00 17.75 34.47
C LYS A 315 -6.42 17.87 33.91
N LEU A 316 -6.62 17.58 32.62
CA LEU A 316 -7.92 17.64 31.96
C LEU A 316 -8.81 16.51 32.47
N ASP A 317 -8.26 15.30 32.59
CA ASP A 317 -8.96 14.14 33.12
C ASP A 317 -9.47 14.38 34.54
N ARG A 318 -8.61 14.90 35.44
CA ARG A 318 -9.00 15.30 36.79
C ARG A 318 -10.11 16.36 36.82
N LYS A 319 -10.05 17.36 35.94
CA LYS A 319 -11.09 18.40 35.84
C LYS A 319 -12.43 17.82 35.38
N MET A 320 -12.39 16.87 34.44
CA MET A 320 -13.54 16.16 33.92
C MET A 320 -14.17 15.27 35.00
N GLY A 321 -13.36 14.44 35.67
CA GLY A 321 -13.82 13.59 36.78
C GLY A 321 -14.47 14.38 37.92
N LYS A 322 -13.86 15.50 38.32
CA LYS A 322 -14.45 16.41 39.34
C LYS A 322 -15.83 16.94 38.92
N PHE A 323 -16.03 17.27 37.65
CA PHE A 323 -17.32 17.74 37.16
C PHE A 323 -18.38 16.63 37.14
N VAL A 324 -18.01 15.43 36.67
CA VAL A 324 -18.90 14.25 36.66
C VAL A 324 -19.35 13.91 38.08
N SER A 325 -18.39 13.82 39.02
CA SER A 325 -18.65 13.53 40.43
C SER A 325 -19.52 14.60 41.09
N LYS A 326 -19.17 15.89 40.95
CA LYS A 326 -19.95 17.00 41.54
C LYS A 326 -21.42 17.01 41.10
N ASN A 327 -21.70 16.56 39.88
CA ASN A 327 -23.05 16.55 39.32
C ASN A 327 -23.72 15.17 39.39
N LYS A 328 -23.14 14.19 40.09
CA LYS A 328 -23.68 12.84 40.28
C LYS A 328 -24.09 12.17 38.95
N ILE A 329 -23.32 12.40 37.88
CA ILE A 329 -23.61 11.79 36.57
C ILE A 329 -23.12 10.33 36.61
N ALA A 330 -24.03 9.36 36.47
CA ALA A 330 -23.63 7.96 36.41
C ALA A 330 -22.76 7.70 35.17
N PRO A 331 -21.75 6.78 35.23
CA PRO A 331 -20.85 6.52 34.10
C PRO A 331 -21.57 6.23 32.78
N LYS A 332 -22.63 5.41 32.80
CA LYS A 332 -23.46 5.09 31.62
C LYS A 332 -24.18 6.31 31.02
N ASP A 333 -24.37 7.36 31.82
CA ASP A 333 -25.07 8.59 31.47
C ASP A 333 -24.11 9.72 31.05
N VAL A 334 -22.80 9.48 31.07
CA VAL A 334 -21.81 10.43 30.55
C VAL A 334 -21.87 10.43 29.02
N LYS A 335 -21.99 11.62 28.43
CA LYS A 335 -21.75 11.87 27.00
C LYS A 335 -20.58 12.81 26.88
N SER A 336 -19.61 12.47 26.03
CA SER A 336 -18.49 13.36 25.76
C SER A 336 -18.34 13.67 24.27
N ILE A 337 -17.99 14.92 23.98
CA ILE A 337 -17.71 15.42 22.63
C ILE A 337 -16.28 15.94 22.61
N PHE A 338 -15.47 15.39 21.72
CA PHE A 338 -14.06 15.72 21.56
C PHE A 338 -13.78 16.42 20.23
N GLN A 339 -12.97 17.48 20.28
CA GLN A 339 -12.34 18.13 19.12
C GLN A 339 -10.95 18.64 19.48
N TYR A 340 -10.11 18.84 18.48
CA TYR A 340 -8.83 19.52 18.64
C TYR A 340 -8.54 20.46 17.48
N ARG A 341 -7.56 21.35 17.67
CA ARG A 341 -6.98 22.17 16.61
C ARG A 341 -5.51 22.38 16.87
N ALA A 342 -4.70 22.38 15.82
CA ALA A 342 -3.30 22.75 15.90
C ALA A 342 -3.13 24.27 16.01
N TYR A 343 -2.05 24.70 16.67
CA TYR A 343 -1.63 26.09 16.71
C TYR A 343 -0.15 26.25 16.34
N ARG A 344 0.22 27.44 15.84
CA ARG A 344 1.62 27.85 15.66
C ARG A 344 1.79 29.34 15.95
N LYS A 345 3.03 29.79 16.15
CA LYS A 345 3.37 31.21 16.32
C LYS A 345 3.78 31.80 14.96
N LYS A 346 3.30 33.00 14.63
CA LYS A 346 3.75 33.79 13.48
C LYS A 346 3.66 35.27 13.85
N GLY A 347 4.80 35.97 13.91
CA GLY A 347 4.89 37.39 14.31
C GLY A 347 4.28 37.66 15.69
N GLY A 348 4.71 36.92 16.73
CA GLY A 348 4.19 37.03 18.10
C GLY A 348 2.78 36.45 18.33
N LYS A 349 1.92 36.47 17.31
CA LYS A 349 0.53 36.01 17.37
C LYS A 349 0.40 34.49 17.27
N THR A 350 -0.58 33.93 17.98
CA THR A 350 -0.94 32.51 17.86
C THR A 350 -1.97 32.33 16.75
N LEU A 351 -1.62 31.55 15.73
CA LEU A 351 -2.51 31.13 14.66
C LEU A 351 -3.06 29.75 14.98
N TYR A 352 -4.35 29.54 14.72
CA TYR A 352 -5.02 28.26 14.89
C TYR A 352 -5.53 27.73 13.55
N THR A 353 -5.53 26.42 13.42
CA THR A 353 -6.33 25.69 12.43
C THR A 353 -7.82 25.75 12.81
N LYS A 354 -8.72 25.31 11.93
CA LYS A 354 -10.12 25.03 12.28
C LYS A 354 -10.17 23.86 13.27
N TRP A 355 -11.25 23.79 14.06
CA TRP A 355 -11.53 22.59 14.87
C TRP A 355 -11.70 21.36 13.98
N SER A 356 -11.15 20.23 14.41
CA SER A 356 -11.35 18.91 13.80
C SER A 356 -12.84 18.56 13.69
N ASN A 357 -13.15 17.45 13.00
CA ASN A 357 -14.49 16.85 13.12
C ASN A 357 -14.81 16.54 14.60
N VAL A 358 -16.11 16.58 14.91
CA VAL A 358 -16.65 16.19 16.22
C VAL A 358 -16.58 14.68 16.36
N VAL A 359 -16.00 14.20 17.46
CA VAL A 359 -16.07 12.79 17.87
C VAL A 359 -16.94 12.70 19.11
N LYS A 360 -17.97 11.86 19.06
CA LYS A 360 -18.83 11.53 20.19
C LYS A 360 -18.30 10.25 20.84
N LEU A 361 -18.20 10.26 22.16
CA LEU A 361 -17.66 9.19 22.99
C LEU A 361 -18.61 8.92 24.15
#